data_AF-A0A7J6WV75-F1
#
_entry.id   AF-A0A7J6WV75-F1
#
_cell.length_a   1.000
_cell.length_b   1.000
_cell.length_c   1.000
_cell.angle_alpha   90.00
_cell.angle_beta   90.00
_cell.angle_gamma   90.00
#
_symmetry.space_group_name_H-M   'P 1'
#
loop_
_entity.id
_entity.type
_entity.pdbx_description
1 polymer ?
#
loop_
_entity_poly.entity_id
_entity_poly.type
_entity_poly.pdbx_seq_one_letter_code
_entity_poly.pdbx_strand_id
1 'polypeptide(L)'
;MPQKKNPDPMELVRGKSARVVGDLMTLLILCKGLPQAYNRDLQEDKEPLFDSVNTIMGMLEVSTEFAQNITFNQERIQKALPSGFLDATTLADYLVNKAIPFRTAHDIVGRSVALGLSANKQLQELTLVELKSINSVFQEDVYEFLGVQNSVKKFCSYGSTGSECVAEQLNFWVSKLEIK
;
A
#
# COMPACT_ATOMS: atom_id res chain seq x y z
N MET A 1 -14.75 11.14 -25.24
CA MET A 1 -14.24 9.83 -24.76
C MET A 1 -15.10 9.38 -23.58
N PRO A 2 -16.25 8.71 -23.82
CA PRO A 2 -17.22 8.34 -22.77
C PRO A 2 -16.65 7.49 -21.62
N GLN A 3 -15.63 6.70 -21.90
CA GLN A 3 -14.91 5.85 -20.96
C GLN A 3 -13.88 6.58 -20.10
N LYS A 4 -13.46 7.80 -20.51
CA LYS A 4 -12.45 8.57 -19.81
C LYS A 4 -13.13 9.35 -18.68
N LYS A 5 -13.05 8.82 -17.47
CA LYS A 5 -13.39 9.55 -16.24
C LYS A 5 -12.10 10.10 -15.64
N ASN A 6 -12.04 11.40 -15.41
CA ASN A 6 -10.91 12.03 -14.76
C ASN A 6 -11.10 11.99 -13.24
N PRO A 7 -10.04 11.78 -12.44
CA PRO A 7 -10.12 11.80 -10.99
C PRO A 7 -10.10 13.24 -10.44
N ASP A 8 -10.78 14.19 -11.11
CA ASP A 8 -10.74 15.63 -10.81
C ASP A 8 -10.98 15.94 -9.32
N PRO A 9 -11.95 15.30 -8.61
CA PRO A 9 -12.15 15.55 -7.19
C PRO A 9 -10.92 15.20 -6.34
N MET A 10 -10.25 14.08 -6.64
CA MET A 10 -9.03 13.67 -5.92
C MET A 10 -7.81 14.51 -6.31
N GLU A 11 -7.76 15.02 -7.54
CA GLU A 11 -6.75 16.00 -7.94
C GLU A 11 -6.89 17.30 -7.16
N LEU A 12 -8.13 17.77 -6.94
CA LEU A 12 -8.42 18.93 -6.11
C LEU A 12 -8.11 18.72 -4.64
N VAL A 13 -8.44 17.54 -4.06
CA VAL A 13 -8.04 17.18 -2.68
C VAL A 13 -6.52 17.28 -2.54
N ARG A 14 -5.78 16.68 -3.47
CA ARG A 14 -4.31 16.77 -3.47
C ARG A 14 -3.82 18.21 -3.59
N GLY A 15 -4.39 19.02 -4.48
CA GLY A 15 -4.01 20.43 -4.65
C GLY A 15 -4.32 21.28 -3.42
N LYS A 16 -5.48 21.07 -2.79
CA LYS A 16 -5.91 21.79 -1.59
C LYS A 16 -5.04 21.48 -0.37
N SER A 17 -4.34 20.36 -0.32
CA SER A 17 -3.34 20.09 0.73
C SER A 17 -2.25 21.18 0.79
N ALA A 18 -1.81 21.71 -0.36
CA ALA A 18 -0.81 22.78 -0.40
C ALA A 18 -1.33 24.09 0.22
N ARG A 19 -2.64 24.36 0.08
CA ARG A 19 -3.28 25.53 0.67
C ARG A 19 -3.27 25.47 2.20
N VAL A 20 -3.68 24.33 2.76
CA VAL A 20 -3.65 24.09 4.21
C VAL A 20 -2.22 24.18 4.78
N VAL A 21 -1.23 23.67 4.05
CA VAL A 21 0.19 23.83 4.43
C VAL A 21 0.62 25.31 4.40
N GLY A 22 0.14 26.08 3.41
CA GLY A 22 0.34 27.52 3.33
C GLY A 22 -0.25 28.27 4.53
N ASP A 23 -1.49 27.97 4.90
CA ASP A 23 -2.17 28.56 6.05
C ASP A 23 -1.42 28.30 7.37
N LEU A 24 -0.91 27.07 7.55
CA LEU A 24 -0.06 26.73 8.69
C LEU A 24 1.21 27.59 8.72
N MET A 25 1.89 27.74 7.58
CA MET A 25 3.09 28.57 7.48
C MET A 25 2.80 30.04 7.78
N THR A 26 1.66 30.56 7.31
CA THR A 26 1.19 31.91 7.65
C THR A 26 1.09 32.09 9.16
N LEU A 27 0.42 31.17 9.87
CA LEU A 27 0.28 31.23 11.32
C LEU A 27 1.62 31.13 12.06
N LEU A 28 2.50 30.23 11.64
CA LEU A 28 3.83 30.07 12.26
C LEU A 28 4.69 31.34 12.10
N ILE A 29 4.64 31.98 10.94
CA ILE A 29 5.40 33.21 10.66
C ILE A 29 4.75 34.40 11.37
N LEU A 30 3.41 34.46 11.45
CA LEU A 30 2.70 35.50 12.20
C LEU A 30 3.14 35.54 13.67
N CYS A 31 3.28 34.38 14.30
CA CYS A 31 3.71 34.26 15.70
C CYS A 31 5.21 34.49 15.92
N LYS A 32 6.03 34.51 14.86
CA LYS A 32 7.49 34.51 14.96
C LYS A 32 7.99 35.83 15.58
N GLY A 33 8.51 35.74 16.81
CA GLY A 33 9.18 36.85 17.46
C GLY A 33 8.26 37.96 17.97
N LEU A 34 6.94 37.71 18.07
CA LEU A 34 6.01 38.64 18.69
C LEU A 34 6.33 38.80 20.19
N PRO A 35 6.51 40.03 20.70
CA PRO A 35 6.69 40.26 22.12
C PRO A 35 5.38 40.01 22.89
N GLN A 36 5.45 39.79 24.19
CA GLN A 36 4.25 39.69 25.02
C GLN A 36 3.63 41.07 25.28
N ALA A 37 2.32 41.22 25.49
CA ALA A 37 1.26 40.20 25.48
C ALA A 37 0.45 40.24 24.17
N TYR A 38 -0.69 40.95 24.15
CA TYR A 38 -1.50 41.08 22.94
C TYR A 38 -0.87 42.04 21.93
N ASN A 39 -0.72 41.56 20.69
CA ASN A 39 -0.35 42.36 19.53
C ASN A 39 -1.49 42.33 18.51
N ARG A 40 -1.75 43.45 17.83
CA ARG A 40 -2.87 43.55 16.88
C ARG A 40 -2.66 42.68 15.63
N ASP A 41 -1.42 42.32 15.32
CA ASP A 41 -1.02 41.33 14.32
C ASP A 41 -1.82 40.03 14.44
N LEU A 42 -2.14 39.59 15.67
CA LEU A 42 -2.98 38.42 15.95
C LEU A 42 -4.44 38.57 15.49
N GLN A 43 -4.81 39.66 14.82
CA GLN A 43 -6.06 39.73 14.08
C GLN A 43 -6.03 38.79 12.85
N GLU A 44 -4.85 38.57 12.25
CA GLU A 44 -4.60 37.78 11.04
C GLU A 44 -4.61 36.24 11.28
N ASP A 45 -4.86 35.78 12.50
CA ASP A 45 -4.90 34.34 12.82
C ASP A 45 -6.18 33.63 12.31
N LYS A 46 -7.28 34.39 12.17
CA LYS A 46 -8.62 33.85 11.88
C LYS A 46 -8.75 33.38 10.45
N GLU A 47 -8.28 34.17 9.50
CA GLU A 47 -8.41 33.87 8.07
C GLU A 47 -7.75 32.55 7.67
N PRO A 48 -6.45 32.31 7.94
CA PRO A 48 -5.81 31.03 7.63
C PRO A 48 -6.43 29.86 8.42
N LEU A 49 -6.88 30.08 9.66
CA LEU A 49 -7.56 29.04 10.43
C LEU A 49 -8.91 28.65 9.80
N PHE A 50 -9.75 29.64 9.50
CA PHE A 50 -11.07 29.39 8.90
C PHE A 50 -10.93 28.77 7.51
N ASP A 51 -9.98 29.24 6.72
CA ASP A 51 -9.72 28.68 5.40
C ASP A 51 -9.25 27.22 5.45
N SER A 52 -8.36 26.90 6.38
CA SER A 52 -7.92 25.52 6.62
C SER A 52 -9.07 24.61 7.06
N VAL A 53 -9.91 25.05 8.02
CA VAL A 53 -11.07 24.26 8.47
C VAL A 53 -12.04 24.01 7.31
N ASN A 54 -12.43 25.05 6.58
CA ASN A 54 -13.33 24.93 5.43
C ASN A 54 -12.74 24.02 4.34
N THR A 55 -11.44 24.14 4.09
CA THR A 55 -10.74 23.34 3.08
C THR A 55 -10.68 21.87 3.48
N ILE A 56 -10.34 21.55 4.73
CA ILE A 56 -10.28 20.18 5.24
C ILE A 56 -11.66 19.53 5.24
N MET A 57 -12.70 20.23 5.72
CA MET A 57 -14.06 19.72 5.70
C MET A 57 -14.50 19.36 4.28
N GLY A 58 -14.29 20.26 3.31
CA GLY A 58 -14.60 19.99 1.91
C GLY A 58 -13.78 18.82 1.32
N MET A 59 -12.51 18.67 1.70
CA MET A 59 -11.70 17.52 1.26
C MET A 59 -12.23 16.19 1.83
N LEU A 60 -12.68 16.18 3.09
CA LEU A 60 -13.24 14.98 3.74
C LEU A 60 -14.59 14.59 3.12
N GLU A 61 -15.46 15.55 2.85
CA GLU A 61 -16.75 15.31 2.18
C GLU A 61 -16.54 14.68 0.79
N VAL A 62 -15.67 15.29 -0.03
CA VAL A 62 -15.35 14.79 -1.36
C VAL A 62 -14.68 13.40 -1.31
N SER A 63 -13.77 13.19 -0.37
CA SER A 63 -13.09 11.89 -0.22
C SER A 63 -14.03 10.79 0.25
N THR A 64 -15.01 11.12 1.11
CA THR A 64 -16.05 10.19 1.55
C THR A 64 -16.92 9.75 0.38
N GLU A 65 -17.44 10.70 -0.40
CA GLU A 65 -18.25 10.40 -1.59
C GLU A 65 -17.46 9.58 -2.61
N PHE A 66 -16.19 9.92 -2.83
CA PHE A 66 -15.31 9.17 -3.72
C PHE A 66 -15.11 7.72 -3.26
N ALA A 67 -14.84 7.51 -1.95
CA ALA A 67 -14.64 6.19 -1.38
C ALA A 67 -15.89 5.31 -1.44
N GLN A 68 -17.09 5.89 -1.30
CA GLN A 68 -18.36 5.15 -1.40
C GLN A 68 -18.69 4.70 -2.83
N ASN A 69 -18.23 5.44 -3.84
CA ASN A 69 -18.56 5.19 -5.25
C ASN A 69 -17.43 4.51 -6.04
N ILE A 70 -16.31 4.17 -5.40
CA ILE A 70 -15.21 3.48 -6.07
C ILE A 70 -15.63 2.07 -6.47
N THR A 71 -15.23 1.65 -7.67
CA THR A 71 -15.44 0.27 -8.16
C THR A 71 -14.10 -0.33 -8.55
N PHE A 72 -13.86 -1.57 -8.11
CA PHE A 72 -12.63 -2.29 -8.41
C PHE A 72 -12.86 -3.28 -9.55
N ASN A 73 -12.05 -3.19 -10.60
CA ASN A 73 -12.06 -4.18 -11.67
C ASN A 73 -11.26 -5.41 -11.21
N GLN A 74 -11.96 -6.36 -10.57
CA GLN A 74 -11.37 -7.57 -10.02
C GLN A 74 -10.65 -8.41 -11.08
N GLU A 75 -11.21 -8.54 -12.28
CA GLU A 75 -10.60 -9.31 -13.37
C GLU A 75 -9.26 -8.71 -13.80
N ARG A 76 -9.21 -7.38 -13.99
CA ARG A 76 -7.98 -6.67 -14.35
C ARG A 76 -6.94 -6.76 -13.24
N ILE A 77 -7.36 -6.64 -11.98
CA ILE A 77 -6.47 -6.80 -10.82
C ILE A 77 -5.89 -8.23 -10.83
N GLN A 78 -6.74 -9.26 -10.95
CA GLN A 78 -6.32 -10.65 -10.94
C GLN A 78 -5.33 -10.97 -12.05
N LYS A 79 -5.53 -10.41 -13.26
CA LYS A 79 -4.59 -10.57 -14.39
C LYS A 79 -3.25 -9.86 -14.17
N ALA A 80 -3.23 -8.76 -13.41
CA ALA A 80 -2.00 -8.00 -13.16
C ALA A 80 -1.12 -8.62 -12.06
N LEU A 81 -1.71 -9.27 -11.05
CA LEU A 81 -0.99 -9.78 -9.87
C LEU A 81 0.19 -10.72 -10.20
N PRO A 82 0.09 -11.68 -11.14
CA PRO A 82 1.21 -12.58 -11.43
C PRO A 82 2.41 -11.87 -12.07
N SER A 83 2.19 -10.80 -12.84
CA SER A 83 3.21 -10.18 -13.70
C SER A 83 4.42 -9.59 -12.95
N GLY A 84 4.37 -9.49 -11.63
CA GLY A 84 5.41 -8.89 -10.80
C GLY A 84 6.31 -9.86 -10.03
N PHE A 85 6.17 -11.18 -10.19
CA PHE A 85 6.87 -12.17 -9.34
C PHE A 85 6.71 -11.88 -7.84
N LEU A 86 5.50 -11.49 -7.43
CA LEU A 86 5.20 -11.05 -6.05
C LEU A 86 5.43 -12.18 -5.02
N ASP A 87 5.44 -13.42 -5.47
CA ASP A 87 5.73 -14.64 -4.71
C ASP A 87 7.24 -14.95 -4.58
N ALA A 88 8.13 -14.12 -5.13
CA ALA A 88 9.57 -14.25 -4.95
C ALA A 88 9.98 -14.08 -3.47
N THR A 89 9.32 -13.18 -2.74
CA THR A 89 9.60 -12.96 -1.31
C THR A 89 9.23 -14.18 -0.48
N THR A 90 8.06 -14.79 -0.73
CA THR A 90 7.65 -16.00 -0.02
C THR A 90 8.48 -17.22 -0.41
N LEU A 91 9.02 -17.26 -1.64
CA LEU A 91 10.03 -18.22 -2.04
C LEU A 91 11.34 -18.04 -1.26
N ALA A 92 11.75 -16.81 -0.97
CA ALA A 92 12.92 -16.55 -0.11
C ALA A 92 12.66 -17.06 1.32
N ASP A 93 11.48 -16.77 1.88
CA ASP A 93 11.07 -17.26 3.21
C ASP A 93 11.04 -18.79 3.26
N TYR A 94 10.56 -19.45 2.21
CA TYR A 94 10.63 -20.91 2.08
C TYR A 94 12.07 -21.44 2.22
N LEU A 95 13.03 -20.82 1.53
CA LEU A 95 14.43 -21.23 1.60
C LEU A 95 15.04 -20.95 2.98
N VAL A 96 14.70 -19.82 3.59
CA VAL A 96 15.12 -19.48 4.96
C VAL A 96 14.56 -20.47 5.98
N ASN A 97 13.30 -20.89 5.83
CA ASN A 97 12.69 -21.94 6.65
C ASN A 97 13.39 -23.29 6.50
N LYS A 98 14.10 -23.52 5.38
CA LYS A 98 15.00 -24.67 5.16
C LYS A 98 16.44 -24.40 5.64
N ALA A 99 16.62 -23.43 6.53
CA ALA A 99 17.90 -23.03 7.11
C ALA A 99 18.94 -22.49 6.10
N ILE A 100 18.51 -22.01 4.93
CA ILE A 100 19.40 -21.32 3.99
C ILE A 100 19.57 -19.86 4.46
N PRO A 101 20.81 -19.35 4.62
CA PRO A 101 21.04 -17.95 4.94
C PRO A 101 20.36 -17.02 3.93
N PHE A 102 19.71 -15.95 4.41
CA PHE A 102 18.87 -15.08 3.57
C PHE A 102 19.60 -14.55 2.32
N ARG A 103 20.90 -14.20 2.42
CA ARG A 103 21.70 -13.77 1.27
C ARG A 103 21.75 -14.84 0.16
N THR A 104 21.93 -16.10 0.55
CA THR A 104 21.95 -17.24 -0.38
C THR A 104 20.55 -17.54 -0.91
N ALA A 105 19.52 -17.45 -0.07
CA ALA A 105 18.13 -17.58 -0.48
C ALA A 105 17.76 -16.55 -1.55
N HIS A 106 18.12 -15.28 -1.33
CA HIS A 106 17.89 -14.20 -2.29
C HIS A 106 18.60 -14.44 -3.63
N ASP A 107 19.84 -14.95 -3.64
CA ASP A 107 20.53 -15.35 -4.87
C ASP A 107 19.78 -16.46 -5.63
N ILE A 108 19.37 -17.52 -4.92
CA ILE A 108 18.62 -18.65 -5.50
C ILE A 108 17.31 -18.14 -6.11
N VAL A 109 16.56 -17.29 -5.38
CA VAL A 109 15.32 -16.68 -5.86
C VAL A 109 15.55 -15.82 -7.09
N GLY A 110 16.61 -15.00 -7.09
CA GLY A 110 16.98 -14.19 -8.25
C GLY A 110 17.21 -15.04 -9.51
N ARG A 111 17.88 -16.19 -9.36
CA ARG A 111 18.07 -17.16 -10.45
C ARG A 111 16.74 -17.81 -10.88
N SER A 112 15.83 -18.11 -9.94
CA SER A 112 14.49 -18.63 -10.26
C SER A 112 13.65 -17.61 -11.02
N VAL A 113 13.68 -16.34 -10.64
CA VAL A 113 13.00 -15.25 -11.36
C VAL A 113 13.59 -15.07 -12.75
N ALA A 114 14.92 -15.08 -12.88
CA ALA A 114 15.58 -15.00 -14.18
C ALA A 114 15.19 -16.17 -15.10
N LEU A 115 15.10 -17.39 -14.56
CA LEU A 115 14.61 -18.56 -15.30
C LEU A 115 13.16 -18.36 -15.76
N GLY A 116 12.27 -17.95 -14.85
CA GLY A 116 10.87 -17.65 -15.16
C GLY A 116 10.72 -16.62 -16.27
N LEU A 117 11.44 -15.50 -16.18
CA LEU A 117 11.49 -14.47 -17.23
C LEU A 117 11.94 -15.02 -18.58
N SER A 118 13.05 -15.80 -18.60
CA SER A 118 13.58 -16.36 -19.84
C SER A 118 12.65 -17.39 -20.49
N ALA A 119 11.87 -18.12 -19.67
CA ALA A 119 10.91 -19.11 -20.12
C ALA A 119 9.50 -18.53 -20.36
N ASN A 120 9.30 -17.23 -20.12
CA ASN A 120 7.98 -16.57 -20.10
C ASN A 120 6.97 -17.29 -19.19
N LYS A 121 7.43 -17.69 -18.00
CA LYS A 121 6.69 -18.40 -16.96
C LYS A 121 6.70 -17.62 -15.65
N GLN A 122 5.63 -17.72 -14.89
CA GLN A 122 5.59 -17.32 -13.48
C GLN A 122 6.36 -18.33 -12.62
N LEU A 123 6.75 -17.93 -11.40
CA LEU A 123 7.47 -18.83 -10.48
C LEU A 123 6.65 -20.08 -10.18
N GLN A 124 5.34 -19.93 -9.92
CA GLN A 124 4.41 -21.05 -9.71
C GLN A 124 4.28 -22.01 -10.92
N GLU A 125 4.69 -21.59 -12.11
CA GLU A 125 4.62 -22.38 -13.35
C GLU A 125 5.94 -23.11 -13.66
N LEU A 126 7.01 -22.82 -12.91
CA LEU A 126 8.26 -23.58 -12.99
C LEU A 126 8.04 -24.97 -12.40
N THR A 127 8.48 -25.99 -13.12
CA THR A 127 8.44 -27.38 -12.67
C THR A 127 9.45 -27.63 -11.55
N LEU A 128 9.22 -28.67 -10.74
CA LEU A 128 10.16 -29.02 -9.68
C LEU A 128 11.55 -29.38 -10.23
N VAL A 129 11.60 -29.96 -11.44
CA VAL A 129 12.87 -30.25 -12.14
C VAL A 129 13.62 -28.96 -12.49
N GLU A 130 12.92 -27.96 -13.03
CA GLU A 130 13.48 -26.64 -13.31
C GLU A 130 13.99 -25.97 -12.03
N LEU A 131 13.21 -25.99 -10.94
CA LEU A 131 13.63 -25.43 -9.65
C LEU A 131 14.84 -26.19 -9.06
N LYS A 132 14.82 -27.54 -9.09
CA LYS A 132 15.94 -28.37 -8.61
C LYS A 132 17.22 -28.17 -9.41
N SER A 133 17.14 -27.77 -10.68
CA SER A 133 18.31 -27.40 -11.49
C SER A 133 19.04 -26.16 -10.95
N ILE A 134 18.32 -25.27 -10.25
CA ILE A 134 18.88 -24.08 -9.61
C ILE A 134 19.49 -24.42 -8.25
N ASN A 135 18.76 -25.21 -7.45
CA ASN A 135 19.21 -25.72 -6.15
C ASN A 135 18.44 -26.98 -5.74
N SER A 136 19.15 -28.02 -5.27
CA SER A 136 18.55 -29.30 -4.86
C SER A 136 17.66 -29.23 -3.60
N VAL A 137 17.64 -28.10 -2.89
CA VAL A 137 16.82 -27.89 -1.68
C VAL A 137 15.32 -27.88 -1.98
N PHE A 138 14.91 -27.49 -3.19
CA PHE A 138 13.50 -27.40 -3.57
C PHE A 138 12.84 -28.78 -3.53
N GLN A 139 11.65 -28.85 -2.93
CA GLN A 139 10.78 -30.02 -2.93
C GLN A 139 9.36 -29.59 -3.33
N GLU A 140 8.43 -30.54 -3.44
CA GLU A 140 7.03 -30.28 -3.83
C GLU A 140 6.32 -29.26 -2.92
N ASP A 141 6.74 -29.16 -1.66
CA ASP A 141 6.25 -28.18 -0.68
C ASP A 141 6.49 -26.70 -1.07
N VAL A 142 7.37 -26.43 -2.06
CA VAL A 142 7.61 -25.07 -2.57
C VAL A 142 6.34 -24.45 -3.16
N TYR A 143 5.46 -25.25 -3.75
CA TYR A 143 4.22 -24.77 -4.36
C TYR A 143 3.20 -24.27 -3.32
N GLU A 144 3.39 -24.56 -2.04
CA GLU A 144 2.63 -23.96 -0.95
C GLU A 144 3.05 -22.52 -0.62
N PHE A 145 4.18 -22.05 -1.17
CA PHE A 145 4.71 -20.70 -1.00
C PHE A 145 4.59 -19.88 -2.29
N LEU A 146 4.57 -20.55 -3.44
CA LEU A 146 4.42 -19.92 -4.75
C LEU A 146 2.95 -19.63 -5.08
N GLY A 147 2.76 -18.58 -5.87
CA GLY A 147 1.46 -18.06 -6.24
C GLY A 147 0.93 -17.01 -5.27
N VAL A 148 0.14 -16.09 -5.82
CA VAL A 148 -0.34 -14.89 -5.11
C VAL A 148 -1.18 -15.24 -3.89
N GLN A 149 -2.08 -16.22 -4.02
CA GLN A 149 -2.98 -16.63 -2.94
C GLN A 149 -2.21 -17.26 -1.77
N ASN A 150 -1.22 -18.10 -2.07
CA ASN A 150 -0.37 -18.71 -1.07
C ASN A 150 0.53 -17.68 -0.40
N SER A 151 1.08 -16.75 -1.18
CA SER A 151 1.88 -15.64 -0.65
C SER A 151 1.10 -14.83 0.39
N VAL A 152 -0.14 -14.44 0.06
CA VAL A 152 -1.04 -13.73 0.98
C VAL A 152 -1.27 -14.53 2.28
N LYS A 153 -1.48 -15.85 2.20
CA LYS A 153 -1.69 -16.69 3.40
C LYS A 153 -0.46 -16.77 4.31
N LYS A 154 0.76 -16.62 3.77
CA LYS A 154 1.99 -16.68 4.58
C LYS A 154 2.25 -15.38 5.35
N PHE A 155 1.62 -14.26 4.95
CA PHE A 155 1.67 -13.02 5.71
C PHE A 155 0.70 -13.09 6.90
N CYS A 156 1.19 -13.55 8.05
CA CYS A 156 0.38 -13.76 9.26
C CYS A 156 0.80 -12.89 10.47
N SER A 157 1.82 -12.03 10.32
CA SER A 157 2.21 -11.13 11.40
C SER A 157 1.18 -10.01 11.58
N TYR A 158 1.10 -9.46 12.79
CA TYR A 158 0.24 -8.32 13.08
C TYR A 158 0.43 -7.18 12.06
N GLY A 159 -0.67 -6.68 11.50
CA GLY A 159 -0.68 -5.61 10.51
C GLY A 159 -0.27 -6.02 9.08
N SER A 160 -0.05 -7.31 8.82
CA SER A 160 0.29 -7.80 7.49
C SER A 160 -0.92 -7.95 6.55
N THR A 161 -0.66 -8.28 5.30
CA THR A 161 -1.67 -8.37 4.23
C THR A 161 -2.44 -9.69 4.18
N GLY A 162 -2.19 -10.63 5.11
CA GLY A 162 -2.93 -11.88 5.15
C GLY A 162 -4.41 -11.66 5.40
N SER A 163 -5.25 -12.49 4.80
CA SER A 163 -6.70 -12.31 4.85
C SER A 163 -7.25 -12.32 6.28
N GLU A 164 -6.70 -13.15 7.17
CA GLU A 164 -7.05 -13.17 8.59
C GLU A 164 -6.66 -11.87 9.28
N CYS A 165 -5.41 -11.40 9.09
CA CYS A 165 -4.94 -10.13 9.66
C CYS A 165 -5.75 -8.93 9.18
N VAL A 166 -6.10 -8.88 7.88
CA VAL A 166 -6.92 -7.82 7.31
C VAL A 166 -8.35 -7.87 7.87
N ALA A 167 -8.92 -9.06 8.05
CA ALA A 167 -10.23 -9.23 8.68
C ALA A 167 -10.23 -8.78 10.14
N GLU A 168 -9.19 -9.12 10.90
CA GLU A 168 -9.00 -8.64 12.29
C GLU A 168 -8.90 -7.11 12.34
N GLN A 169 -8.11 -6.50 11.46
CA GLN A 169 -7.99 -5.04 11.38
C GLN A 169 -9.31 -4.37 10.99
N LEU A 170 -10.07 -4.97 10.07
CA LEU A 170 -11.39 -4.47 9.70
C LEU A 170 -12.34 -4.50 10.91
N ASN A 171 -12.40 -5.63 11.62
CA ASN A 171 -13.22 -5.77 12.83
C ASN A 171 -12.83 -4.77 13.91
N PHE A 172 -11.52 -4.54 14.10
CA PHE A 172 -11.02 -3.52 15.02
C PHE A 172 -11.56 -2.13 14.68
N TRP A 173 -11.50 -1.71 13.42
CA TRP A 173 -12.00 -0.39 13.01
C TRP A 173 -13.52 -0.28 13.05
N VAL A 174 -14.24 -1.33 12.67
CA VAL A 174 -15.70 -1.39 12.80
C VAL A 174 -16.11 -1.19 14.26
N SER A 175 -15.46 -1.89 15.20
CA SER A 175 -15.72 -1.73 16.63
C SER A 175 -15.32 -0.34 17.13
N LYS A 176 -14.13 0.15 16.77
CA LYS A 176 -13.58 1.42 17.25
C LYS A 176 -14.37 2.64 16.75
N LEU A 177 -14.91 2.56 15.55
CA LEU A 177 -15.72 3.63 14.94
C LEU A 177 -17.22 3.44 15.17
N GLU A 178 -17.63 2.42 15.93
CA GLU A 178 -19.03 2.08 16.21
C GLU A 178 -19.89 1.96 14.93
N ILE A 179 -19.29 1.43 13.86
CA ILE A 179 -19.97 1.21 12.57
C ILE A 179 -20.92 0.01 12.75
N LYS A 180 -22.21 0.24 12.47
CA LYS A 180 -23.27 -0.78 12.53
C LYS A 180 -23.33 -1.64 11.29
#